data_AF-Q28NK2-F1
#
_entry.id   AF-Q28NK2-F1
#
_cell.length_a   1.000
_cell.length_b   1.000
_cell.length_c   1.000
_cell.angle_alpha   90.00
_cell.angle_beta   90.00
_cell.angle_gamma   90.00
#
_symmetry.space_group_name_H-M   'P 1'
#
loop_
_entity.id
_entity.type
_entity.pdbx_description
1 polymer ?
#
loop_
_entity_poly.entity_id
_entity_poly.type
_entity_poly.pdbx_seq_one_letter_code
_entity_poly.pdbx_strand_id
1 'polypeptide(L)'
;MGSAFVGIIFTLGTLYLCCAVALVWSTRSYSTALARILRYSGIFWAIWLTLCFATLGLLTKRCTGNWIYGYTNCDGISDGTAQVLTGVSTLSFAAGICCGVILLVAGGIWEIVGRSRAQA
;
A
#
# COMPACT_ATOMS: atom_id res chain seq x y z
N MET A 1 -18.07 0.84 16.43
CA MET A 1 -16.68 1.23 16.06
C MET A 1 -15.73 0.06 15.80
N GLY A 2 -15.99 -1.17 16.28
CA GLY A 2 -15.00 -2.28 16.21
C GLY A 2 -14.77 -2.97 14.86
N SER A 3 -15.80 -3.24 14.05
CA SER A 3 -15.65 -4.07 12.84
C SER A 3 -14.98 -3.34 11.66
N ALA A 4 -15.24 -2.05 11.50
CA ALA A 4 -14.65 -1.22 10.43
C ALA A 4 -13.14 -1.03 10.61
N PHE A 5 -12.69 -0.82 11.85
CA PHE A 5 -11.29 -0.59 12.19
C PHE A 5 -10.45 -1.86 12.03
N VAL A 6 -11.02 -3.02 12.38
CA VAL A 6 -10.37 -4.33 12.18
C VAL A 6 -10.18 -4.62 10.68
N GLY A 7 -11.17 -4.31 9.84
CA GLY A 7 -11.06 -4.46 8.39
C GLY A 7 -9.88 -3.66 7.83
N ILE A 8 -9.75 -2.39 8.22
CA ILE A 8 -8.65 -1.51 7.80
C ILE A 8 -7.28 -2.07 8.22
N ILE A 9 -7.16 -2.61 9.44
CA ILE A 9 -5.91 -3.23 9.92
C ILE A 9 -5.53 -4.45 9.08
N PHE A 10 -6.47 -5.32 8.70
CA PHE A 10 -6.18 -6.52 7.91
C PHE A 10 -5.70 -6.19 6.49
N THR A 11 -6.36 -5.25 5.81
CA THR A 11 -5.94 -4.82 4.46
C THR A 11 -4.60 -4.11 4.50
N LEU A 12 -4.39 -3.22 5.47
CA LEU A 12 -3.13 -2.49 5.61
C LEU A 12 -1.98 -3.39 6.05
N GLY A 13 -2.21 -4.31 6.98
CA GLY A 13 -1.20 -5.26 7.44
C GLY A 13 -0.62 -6.05 6.28
N THR A 14 -1.47 -6.51 5.35
CA THR A 14 -1.05 -7.24 4.14
C THR A 14 -0.20 -6.36 3.21
N LEU A 15 -0.59 -5.10 3.02
CA LEU A 15 0.14 -4.12 2.19
C LEU A 15 1.51 -3.73 2.80
N TYR A 16 1.59 -3.54 4.11
CA TYR A 16 2.87 -3.33 4.81
C TYR A 16 3.76 -4.56 4.71
N LEU A 17 3.18 -5.77 4.74
CA LEU A 17 3.90 -7.02 4.53
C LEU A 17 4.52 -7.07 3.13
N CYS A 18 3.77 -6.66 2.08
CA CYS A 18 4.31 -6.53 0.72
C CYS A 18 5.49 -5.54 0.65
N CYS A 19 5.40 -4.40 1.33
CA CYS A 19 6.50 -3.42 1.39
C CYS A 19 7.73 -3.98 2.12
N ALA A 20 7.52 -4.70 3.22
CA ALA A 20 8.58 -5.36 3.98
C ALA A 20 9.26 -6.45 3.14
N VAL A 21 8.49 -7.27 2.41
CA VAL A 21 9.03 -8.29 1.51
C VAL A 21 9.84 -7.63 0.39
N ALA A 22 9.37 -6.55 -0.22
CA ALA A 22 10.12 -5.80 -1.23
C ALA A 22 11.46 -5.26 -0.66
N LEU A 23 11.46 -4.74 0.57
CA LEU A 23 12.67 -4.27 1.25
C LEU A 23 13.64 -5.42 1.57
N VAL A 24 13.15 -6.54 2.09
CA VAL A 24 13.98 -7.73 2.38
C VAL A 24 14.52 -8.35 1.09
N TRP A 25 13.75 -8.34 0.00
CA TRP A 25 14.24 -8.81 -1.29
C TRP A 25 15.34 -7.90 -1.82
N SER A 26 15.18 -6.58 -1.67
CA SER A 26 16.22 -5.62 -2.08
C SER A 26 17.58 -5.81 -1.39
N THR A 27 17.64 -6.46 -0.22
CA THR A 27 18.91 -6.76 0.46
C THR A 27 19.52 -8.07 -0.01
N ARG A 28 18.72 -8.96 -0.62
CA ARG A 28 19.13 -10.26 -1.14
C ARG A 28 19.45 -10.25 -2.64
N SER A 29 19.00 -9.24 -3.39
CA SER A 29 19.19 -9.18 -4.84
C SER A 29 20.62 -8.86 -5.27
N TYR A 30 21.10 -9.64 -6.24
CA TYR A 30 22.43 -9.49 -6.87
C TYR A 30 22.57 -8.23 -7.74
N SER A 31 21.44 -7.70 -8.22
CA SER A 31 21.36 -6.50 -9.08
C SER A 31 21.17 -5.24 -8.23
N THR A 32 22.15 -4.34 -8.25
CA THR A 32 22.07 -3.03 -7.56
C THR A 32 20.97 -2.12 -8.10
N ALA A 33 20.64 -2.22 -9.38
CA ALA A 33 19.56 -1.45 -10.00
C ALA A 33 18.18 -1.90 -9.52
N LEU A 34 17.95 -3.23 -9.48
CA LEU A 34 16.71 -3.82 -9.01
C LEU A 34 16.50 -3.52 -7.51
N ALA A 35 17.55 -3.70 -6.71
CA ALA A 35 17.53 -3.41 -5.28
C ALA A 35 17.15 -1.93 -5.00
N ARG A 36 17.65 -0.97 -5.78
CA ARG A 36 17.26 0.44 -5.64
C ARG A 36 15.78 0.65 -5.95
N ILE A 37 15.28 0.12 -7.06
CA ILE A 37 13.88 0.27 -7.47
C ILE A 37 12.93 -0.31 -6.41
N LEU A 38 13.22 -1.52 -5.90
CA LEU A 38 12.45 -2.15 -4.83
C LEU A 38 12.46 -1.33 -3.54
N ARG A 39 13.59 -0.73 -3.16
CA ARG A 39 13.68 0.15 -1.97
C ARG A 39 12.89 1.42 -2.13
N TYR A 40 13.09 2.16 -3.23
CA TYR A 40 12.37 3.41 -3.46
C TYR A 40 10.86 3.18 -3.57
N SER A 41 10.45 2.11 -4.25
CA SER A 41 9.03 1.75 -4.35
C SER A 41 8.46 1.35 -2.99
N GLY A 42 9.15 0.49 -2.22
CA GLY A 42 8.70 0.08 -0.89
C GLY A 42 8.57 1.24 0.09
N ILE A 43 9.52 2.19 0.09
CA ILE A 43 9.48 3.39 0.93
C ILE A 43 8.34 4.31 0.48
N PHE A 44 8.21 4.57 -0.82
CA PHE A 44 7.14 5.40 -1.36
C PHE A 44 5.77 4.88 -0.97
N TRP A 45 5.52 3.59 -1.18
CA TRP A 45 4.25 2.95 -0.82
C TRP A 45 4.03 2.94 0.68
N ALA A 46 5.06 2.67 1.50
CA ALA A 46 4.93 2.74 2.96
C ALA A 46 4.51 4.14 3.44
N ILE A 47 5.10 5.21 2.90
CA ILE A 47 4.75 6.59 3.25
C ILE A 47 3.33 6.91 2.77
N TRP A 48 3.00 6.58 1.52
CA TRP A 48 1.68 6.84 0.94
C TRP A 48 0.56 6.14 1.71
N LEU A 49 0.74 4.86 2.04
CA LEU A 49 -0.21 4.08 2.84
C LEU A 49 -0.39 4.66 4.25
N THR A 50 0.70 5.16 4.86
CA THR A 50 0.65 5.84 6.16
C THR A 50 -0.21 7.11 6.09
N LEU A 51 -0.09 7.90 5.02
CA LEU A 51 -0.90 9.09 4.78
C LEU A 51 -2.38 8.74 4.57
N CYS A 52 -2.68 7.70 3.78
CA CYS A 52 -4.04 7.18 3.61
C CYS A 52 -4.64 6.71 4.94
N PHE A 53 -3.85 6.05 5.79
CA PHE A 53 -4.31 5.64 7.12
C PHE A 53 -4.59 6.83 8.03
N ALA A 54 -3.69 7.82 8.08
CA ALA A 54 -3.89 9.02 8.88
C ALA A 54 -5.16 9.79 8.46
N THR A 55 -5.40 9.92 7.15
CA THR A 55 -6.61 10.56 6.61
C THR A 55 -7.88 9.79 6.93
N LEU A 56 -7.91 8.46 6.76
CA LEU A 56 -9.05 7.63 7.18
C LEU A 56 -9.27 7.66 8.70
N GLY A 57 -8.19 7.70 9.49
CA GLY A 57 -8.24 7.86 10.94
C GLY A 57 -8.80 9.20 11.40
N LEU A 58 -8.57 10.27 10.63
CA LEU A 58 -9.18 11.58 10.87
C LEU A 58 -10.66 11.59 10.47
N LEU A 59 -11.00 10.99 9.31
CA LEU A 59 -12.38 10.88 8.84
C LEU A 59 -13.26 10.08 9.80
N THR A 60 -12.77 8.95 10.33
CA THR A 60 -13.49 8.16 11.33
C THR A 60 -13.76 8.91 12.64
N LYS A 61 -12.97 9.94 12.97
CA LYS A 61 -13.19 10.77 14.17
C LYS A 61 -14.10 11.97 13.92
N ARG A 62 -14.13 12.47 12.69
CA ARG A 62 -14.85 13.69 12.30
C ARG A 62 -16.17 13.43 11.60
N CYS A 63 -16.38 12.23 11.08
CA CYS A 63 -17.56 11.87 10.31
C CYS A 63 -18.22 10.62 10.86
N THR A 64 -19.53 10.53 10.67
CA THR A 64 -20.28 9.29 10.90
C THR A 64 -20.24 8.40 9.64
N GLY A 65 -20.49 7.10 9.79
CA GLY A 65 -20.45 6.16 8.66
C GLY A 65 -19.26 5.23 8.67
N ASN A 66 -18.96 4.63 7.52
CA ASN A 66 -17.96 3.56 7.38
C ASN A 66 -17.23 3.69 6.05
N TRP A 67 -15.96 3.31 5.99
CA TRP A 67 -15.15 3.37 4.77
C TRP A 67 -15.72 2.56 3.59
N ILE A 68 -16.54 1.53 3.86
CA ILE A 68 -17.23 0.71 2.84
C ILE A 68 -18.45 1.43 2.25
N TYR A 69 -19.21 2.15 3.09
CA TYR A 69 -20.50 2.75 2.71
C TYR A 69 -20.42 4.29 2.54
N GLY A 70 -19.24 4.87 2.79
CA GLY A 70 -19.01 6.30 2.82
C GLY A 70 -19.16 6.90 4.22
N TYR A 71 -18.55 8.07 4.37
CA TYR A 71 -18.70 8.93 5.54
C TYR A 71 -19.76 10.00 5.24
N THR A 72 -20.58 10.31 6.24
CA THR A 72 -21.66 11.32 6.23
C THR A 72 -21.67 12.09 7.54
N ASN A 73 -22.31 13.26 7.55
CA ASN A 73 -22.36 14.16 8.72
C ASN A 73 -20.96 14.48 9.25
N CYS A 74 -20.08 14.94 8.36
CA CYS A 74 -18.73 15.33 8.71
C CYS A 74 -18.67 16.70 9.40
N ASP A 75 -17.98 16.76 10.54
CA ASP A 75 -17.65 18.00 11.24
C ASP A 75 -16.36 18.62 10.68
N GLY A 76 -16.47 19.83 10.12
CA GLY A 76 -15.34 20.60 9.57
C GLY A 76 -14.89 20.21 8.15
N ILE A 77 -15.51 19.23 7.50
CA ILE A 77 -15.22 18.79 6.13
C ILE A 77 -16.54 18.48 5.41
N SER A 78 -16.64 18.74 4.10
CA SER A 78 -17.84 18.36 3.33
C SER A 78 -17.93 16.85 3.11
N ASP A 79 -19.15 16.29 3.11
CA ASP A 79 -19.39 14.87 2.83
C ASP A 79 -18.81 14.44 1.46
N GLY A 80 -18.88 15.33 0.46
CA GLY A 80 -18.26 15.09 -0.85
C GLY A 80 -16.75 14.94 -0.78
N THR A 81 -16.07 15.78 0.01
CA THR A 81 -14.62 15.68 0.24
C THR A 81 -14.27 14.37 0.96
N ALA A 82 -15.07 13.98 1.96
CA ALA A 82 -14.87 12.74 2.69
C ALA A 82 -15.03 11.48 1.81
N GLN A 83 -15.99 11.49 0.88
CA GLN A 83 -16.15 10.42 -0.10
C GLN A 83 -14.98 10.34 -1.07
N VAL A 84 -14.49 11.48 -1.59
CA VAL A 84 -13.31 11.52 -2.47
C VAL A 84 -12.08 10.98 -1.75
N LEU A 85 -11.82 11.41 -0.52
CA LEU A 85 -10.70 10.91 0.29
C LEU A 85 -10.77 9.39 0.51
N THR A 86 -11.98 8.89 0.78
CA THR A 86 -12.21 7.45 0.98
C THR A 86 -11.98 6.68 -0.33
N GLY A 87 -12.51 7.19 -1.45
CA GLY A 87 -12.33 6.59 -2.78
C GLY A 87 -10.86 6.57 -3.22
N VAL A 88 -10.15 7.69 -3.06
CA VAL A 88 -8.71 7.79 -3.37
C VAL A 88 -7.89 6.84 -2.52
N SER A 89 -8.20 6.72 -1.23
CA SER A 89 -7.51 5.78 -0.33
C SER A 89 -7.73 4.33 -0.76
N THR A 90 -8.98 3.96 -1.08
CA THR A 90 -9.32 2.60 -1.54
C THR A 90 -8.67 2.26 -2.88
N LEU A 91 -8.68 3.18 -3.84
CA LEU A 91 -7.99 3.03 -5.12
C LEU A 91 -6.47 2.92 -4.92
N SER A 92 -5.90 3.69 -4.00
CA SER A 92 -4.48 3.63 -3.66
C SER A 92 -4.10 2.27 -3.07
N PHE A 93 -4.98 1.65 -2.26
CA PHE A 93 -4.77 0.30 -1.75
C PHE A 93 -4.76 -0.73 -2.88
N ALA A 94 -5.73 -0.67 -3.78
CA ALA A 94 -5.78 -1.57 -4.94
C ALA A 94 -4.55 -1.39 -5.85
N ALA A 95 -4.17 -0.15 -6.14
CA ALA A 95 -2.99 0.17 -6.95
C ALA A 95 -1.70 -0.32 -6.27
N GLY A 96 -1.57 -0.17 -4.95
CA GLY A 96 -0.43 -0.64 -4.17
C GLY A 96 -0.28 -2.16 -4.22
N ILE A 97 -1.39 -2.91 -4.13
CA ILE A 97 -1.38 -4.38 -4.29
C ILE A 97 -0.91 -4.75 -5.70
N CYS A 98 -1.48 -4.14 -6.74
CA CYS A 98 -1.11 -4.43 -8.13
C CYS A 98 0.37 -4.12 -8.39
N CYS A 99 0.86 -2.93 -8.00
CA CYS A 99 2.26 -2.56 -8.15
C CYS A 99 3.19 -3.49 -7.35
N GLY A 100 2.82 -3.85 -6.12
CA GLY A 100 3.59 -4.76 -5.28
C GLY A 100 3.75 -6.14 -5.92
N VAL A 101 2.66 -6.73 -6.42
CA VAL A 101 2.69 -8.03 -7.10
C VAL A 101 3.52 -7.96 -8.38
N ILE A 102 3.34 -6.92 -9.21
CA ILE A 102 4.11 -6.76 -10.46
C ILE A 102 5.62 -6.66 -10.16
N LEU A 103 6.02 -5.88 -9.16
CA LEU A 103 7.42 -5.73 -8.78
C LEU A 103 8.02 -7.02 -8.21
N LEU A 104 7.25 -7.79 -7.43
CA LEU A 104 7.68 -9.10 -6.93
C LEU A 104 7.88 -10.10 -8.07
N VAL A 105 6.92 -10.17 -9.00
CA VAL A 105 7.00 -11.08 -10.15
C VAL A 105 8.15 -10.68 -11.08
N ALA A 106 8.27 -9.41 -11.43
CA ALA A 106 9.34 -8.90 -12.27
C ALA A 106 10.72 -9.08 -11.62
N GLY A 107 10.83 -8.81 -10.31
CA GLY A 107 12.04 -9.06 -9.53
C GLY A 107 12.45 -10.53 -9.50
N GLY A 108 11.47 -11.43 -9.30
CA GLY A 108 11.67 -12.88 -9.35
C GLY A 108 12.18 -13.38 -10.69
N ILE A 109 11.53 -12.96 -11.79
CA ILE A 109 11.96 -13.32 -13.14
C ILE A 109 13.39 -12.80 -13.40
N TRP A 110 13.68 -11.57 -13.00
CA TRP A 110 15.00 -10.97 -13.20
C TRP A 110 16.11 -11.72 -12.48
N GLU A 111 15.87 -12.19 -11.24
CA GLU A 111 16.84 -13.01 -10.51
C GLU A 111 17.03 -14.39 -11.13
N ILE A 112 15.96 -15.03 -11.60
CA ILE A 112 16.03 -16.35 -12.25
C ILE A 112 16.84 -16.25 -13.56
N VAL A 113 16.57 -15.24 -14.38
CA VAL A 113 17.31 -14.96 -15.63
C VAL A 113 18.77 -14.56 -15.34
N GLY A 114 19.00 -13.76 -14.29
CA GLY A 114 20.35 -13.35 -13.89
C GLY A 114 21.21 -14.54 -13.45
N ARG A 115 20.65 -15.49 -12.69
CA ARG A 115 21.36 -16.71 -12.28
C ARG A 115 21.67 -17.64 -13.43
N SER A 116 20.74 -17.82 -14.36
CA SER A 116 20.94 -18.68 -15.52
C SER A 116 22.01 -18.14 -16.47
N ARG A 117 22.21 -16.83 -16.55
CA ARG A 117 23.33 -16.22 -17.29
C ARG A 117 24.69 -16.32 -16.58
N ALA A 118 24.72 -16.50 -15.26
CA ALA A 118 25.95 -16.63 -14.49
C ALA A 118 26.47 -18.09 -14.45
N GLN A 119 25.65 -19.06 -14.84
CA GLN A 119 25.99 -20.48 -14.89
C GLN A 119 26.30 -20.99 -16.31
N ALA A 120 26.11 -20.15 -17.33
CA ALA A 120 26.47 -20.40 -18.73
C ALA A 120 27.81 -19.74 -19.06
#